data_AF-A0A939UJ56-F1
#
_entry.id   AF-A0A939UJ56-F1
#
_cell.length_a   1.000
_cell.length_b   1.000
_cell.length_c   1.000
_cell.angle_alpha   90.00
_cell.angle_beta   90.00
_cell.angle_gamma   90.00
#
_symmetry.space_group_name_H-M   'P 1'
#
loop_
_entity.id
_entity.type
_entity.pdbx_description
1 polymer ?
#
loop_
_entity_poly.entity_id
_entity_poly.type
_entity_poly.pdbx_seq_one_letter_code
_entity_poly.pdbx_strand_id
1 'polypeptide(L)'
;HYTSCYDLCKLGCVAMKDKLFKEIVGTKLTTIGEGESRKTIANKNKILFRYEGGNGIKTGYTRAAGRCLVAAAERNGIQLVSAVLNVPDMFGECERLMDYGFSLFENKA
;
A
#
# COMPACT_ATOMS: atom_id res chain seq x y z
N HIS A 1 1.25 -10.48 19.65
CA HIS A 1 1.15 -9.35 18.70
C HIS A 1 0.41 -9.84 17.46
N TYR A 2 -0.83 -9.39 17.26
CA TYR A 2 -1.71 -9.88 16.20
C TYR A 2 -2.63 -8.76 15.69
N THR A 3 -3.26 -8.99 14.54
CA THR A 3 -4.26 -8.13 13.91
C THR A 3 -5.04 -8.94 12.87
N SER A 4 -5.98 -8.33 12.16
CA SER A 4 -6.75 -8.93 11.06
C SER A 4 -6.65 -8.09 9.78
N CYS A 5 -6.97 -8.66 8.62
CA CYS A 5 -7.06 -7.87 7.38
C CYS A 5 -8.08 -6.73 7.52
N TYR A 6 -9.19 -6.97 8.23
CA TYR A 6 -10.23 -5.97 8.45
C TYR A 6 -9.74 -4.78 9.27
N ASP A 7 -9.03 -5.05 10.38
CA ASP A 7 -8.46 -3.99 11.22
C ASP A 7 -7.39 -3.19 10.47
N LEU A 8 -6.54 -3.86 9.69
CA LEU A 8 -5.52 -3.21 8.87
C LEU A 8 -6.13 -2.35 7.76
N CYS A 9 -7.19 -2.81 7.08
CA CYS A 9 -7.90 -2.00 6.12
C CYS A 9 -8.54 -0.77 6.79
N LYS A 10 -9.19 -0.94 7.95
CA LYS A 10 -9.75 0.18 8.72
C LYS A 10 -8.68 1.20 9.10
N LEU A 11 -7.56 0.73 9.64
CA LEU A 11 -6.44 1.57 10.02
C LEU A 11 -5.88 2.31 8.80
N GLY A 12 -5.68 1.61 7.68
CA GLY A 12 -5.24 2.21 6.42
C GLY A 12 -6.20 3.28 5.93
N CYS A 13 -7.51 3.04 5.96
CA CYS A 13 -8.52 4.03 5.56
C CYS A 13 -8.49 5.29 6.45
N VAL A 14 -8.20 5.16 7.74
CA VAL A 14 -8.04 6.31 8.64
C VAL A 14 -6.73 7.03 8.33
N ALA A 15 -5.62 6.31 8.23
CA ALA A 15 -4.29 6.88 8.01
C ALA A 15 -4.19 7.62 6.66
N MET A 16 -4.81 7.10 5.61
CA MET A 16 -4.84 7.75 4.29
C MET A 16 -5.66 9.04 4.25
N LYS A 17 -6.34 9.45 5.33
CA LYS A 17 -6.94 10.79 5.42
C LYS A 17 -5.91 11.86 5.78
N ASP A 18 -4.79 11.46 6.37
CA ASP A 18 -3.71 12.39 6.74
C ASP A 18 -2.80 12.66 5.52
N LYS A 19 -2.59 13.95 5.24
CA LYS A 19 -1.82 14.38 4.05
C LYS A 19 -0.34 13.99 4.15
N LEU A 20 0.25 14.14 5.32
CA LEU A 20 1.66 13.81 5.56
C LEU A 20 1.88 12.30 5.46
N PHE A 21 0.96 11.50 6.01
CA PHE A 21 1.00 10.05 5.87
C PHE A 21 0.95 9.62 4.41
N LYS A 22 -0.01 10.16 3.63
CA LYS A 22 -0.13 9.91 2.18
C LYS A 22 1.18 10.23 1.45
N GLU A 23 1.79 11.37 1.73
CA GLU A 23 3.06 11.79 1.13
C GLU A 23 4.18 10.79 1.44
N ILE A 24 4.34 10.43 2.72
CA ILE A 24 5.40 9.51 3.16
C ILE A 24 5.24 8.13 2.52
N VAL A 25 4.04 7.53 2.57
CA VAL A 25 3.84 6.16 2.08
C VAL A 25 3.78 6.08 0.55
N GLY A 26 3.42 7.18 -0.11
CA GLY A 26 3.44 7.34 -1.57
C GLY A 26 4.82 7.65 -2.15
N THR A 27 5.80 8.02 -1.32
CA THR A 27 7.16 8.36 -1.77
C THR A 27 7.84 7.14 -2.38
N LYS A 28 8.19 7.22 -3.68
CA LYS A 28 8.86 6.14 -4.43
C LYS A 28 10.35 6.03 -4.12
N LEU A 29 11.02 7.18 -4.07
CA LEU A 29 12.45 7.32 -3.83
C LEU A 29 12.64 8.46 -2.85
N THR A 30 13.53 8.28 -1.88
CA THR A 30 13.96 9.38 -1.03
C THR A 30 15.47 9.28 -0.79
N THR A 31 16.07 10.42 -0.49
CA THR A 31 17.48 10.50 -0.10
C THR A 31 17.54 10.68 1.40
N ILE A 32 18.33 9.85 2.08
CA ILE A 32 18.61 9.96 3.51
C ILE A 32 20.11 10.23 3.74
N GLY A 33 20.44 10.82 4.88
CA GLY A 33 21.82 11.20 5.23
C GLY A 33 22.30 12.48 4.57
N GLU A 34 23.47 12.95 5.00
CA GLU A 34 24.09 14.20 4.57
C GLU A 34 25.55 13.98 4.15
N GLY A 35 26.08 14.85 3.29
CA GLY A 35 27.46 14.76 2.79
C GLY A 35 27.76 13.39 2.16
N GLU A 36 28.84 12.76 2.61
CA GLU A 36 29.30 11.45 2.13
C GLU A 36 28.38 10.29 2.53
N SER A 37 27.52 10.46 3.54
CA SER A 37 26.55 9.44 3.99
C SER A 37 25.26 9.41 3.16
N ARG A 38 25.14 10.32 2.19
CA ARG A 38 23.93 10.50 1.36
C ARG A 38 23.62 9.23 0.58
N LYS A 39 22.43 8.66 0.81
CA LYS A 39 21.97 7.44 0.15
C LYS A 39 20.55 7.58 -0.36
N THR A 40 20.34 7.29 -1.64
CA THR A 40 19.01 7.14 -2.21
C THR A 40 18.46 5.75 -1.87
N ILE A 41 17.26 5.71 -1.30
CA ILE A 41 16.53 4.50 -0.98
C ILE A 41 15.24 4.43 -1.80
N ALA A 42 14.92 3.25 -2.29
CA ALA A 42 13.67 2.96 -3.00
C ALA A 42 12.66 2.31 -2.07
N ASN A 43 11.39 2.70 -2.24
CA ASN A 43 10.29 2.11 -1.52
C ASN A 43 10.13 0.64 -1.94
N LYS A 44 10.04 -0.26 -0.95
CA LYS A 44 9.87 -1.70 -1.19
C LYS A 44 8.47 -2.05 -1.71
N ASN A 45 7.51 -1.15 -1.58
CA ASN A 45 6.15 -1.36 -2.05
C ASN A 45 6.06 -1.21 -3.57
N LYS A 46 5.97 -2.34 -4.28
CA LYS A 46 5.93 -2.36 -5.74
C LYS A 46 4.64 -1.78 -6.33
N ILE A 47 3.55 -1.70 -5.55
CA ILE A 47 2.27 -1.11 -5.98
C ILE A 47 2.48 0.31 -6.52
N LEU A 48 3.37 1.10 -5.89
CA LEU A 48 3.68 2.47 -6.32
C LEU A 48 4.23 2.55 -7.75
N PHE A 49 4.84 1.48 -8.25
CA PHE A 49 5.52 1.47 -9.54
C PHE A 49 4.73 0.75 -10.62
N ARG A 50 3.91 -0.23 -10.24
CA ARG A 50 3.31 -1.17 -11.19
C ARG A 50 1.77 -1.15 -11.25
N TYR A 51 1.10 -0.44 -10.34
CA TYR A 51 -0.35 -0.38 -10.29
C TYR A 51 -0.83 1.05 -10.51
N GLU A 52 -1.75 1.24 -11.45
CA GLU A 52 -2.33 2.55 -11.74
C GLU A 52 -3.04 3.11 -10.50
N GLY A 53 -2.74 4.37 -10.16
CA GLY A 53 -3.25 5.03 -8.96
C GLY A 53 -2.59 4.58 -7.65
N GLY A 54 -1.63 3.64 -7.69
CA GLY A 54 -0.96 3.10 -6.51
C GLY A 54 -0.26 4.17 -5.67
N ASN A 55 -0.65 4.29 -4.39
CA ASN A 55 -0.22 5.38 -3.51
C ASN A 55 0.14 4.97 -2.06
N GLY A 56 0.28 3.67 -1.77
CA GLY A 56 0.65 3.16 -0.44
C GLY A 56 0.42 1.65 -0.30
N ILE A 57 0.51 1.04 0.89
CA ILE A 57 0.94 1.61 2.17
C ILE A 57 2.23 0.93 2.64
N LYS A 58 2.22 -0.40 2.94
CA LYS A 58 3.40 -1.04 3.53
C LYS A 58 3.45 -2.57 3.39
N THR A 59 4.65 -3.08 3.06
CA THR A 59 5.03 -4.50 3.06
C THR A 59 5.47 -5.00 4.45
N GLY A 60 5.27 -6.29 4.74
CA GLY A 60 5.78 -6.95 5.95
C GLY A 60 6.15 -8.42 5.70
N TYR A 61 7.17 -8.91 6.42
CA TYR A 61 7.55 -10.32 6.39
C TYR A 61 8.25 -10.74 7.69
N THR A 62 7.84 -11.89 8.23
CA THR A 62 8.62 -12.68 9.19
C THR A 62 8.42 -14.16 8.89
N ARG A 63 9.26 -15.04 9.48
CA ARG A 63 9.09 -16.49 9.32
C ARG A 63 7.73 -16.98 9.82
N ALA A 64 7.18 -16.38 10.88
CA ALA A 64 5.92 -16.79 11.48
C ALA A 64 4.69 -16.15 10.79
N ALA A 65 4.80 -14.90 10.33
CA ALA A 65 3.67 -14.18 9.74
C ALA A 65 3.52 -14.41 8.23
N GLY A 66 4.56 -14.91 7.57
CA GLY A 66 4.62 -14.97 6.11
C GLY A 66 4.68 -13.57 5.49
N ARG A 67 4.31 -13.47 4.21
CA ARG A 67 4.33 -12.21 3.46
C ARG A 67 2.99 -11.49 3.62
N CYS A 68 3.03 -10.25 4.08
CA CYS A 68 1.85 -9.42 4.31
C CYS A 68 1.99 -8.09 3.55
N LEU A 69 0.88 -7.54 3.08
CA LEU A 69 0.84 -6.24 2.43
C LEU A 69 -0.46 -5.52 2.79
N VAL A 70 -0.33 -4.24 3.11
CA VAL A 70 -1.43 -3.28 3.01
C VAL A 70 -1.11 -2.37 1.83
N ALA A 71 -1.96 -2.40 0.80
CA ALA A 71 -1.84 -1.60 -0.41
C ALA A 71 -2.93 -0.55 -0.45
N ALA A 72 -2.67 0.53 -1.19
CA ALA A 72 -3.64 1.58 -1.45
C ALA A 72 -3.47 2.14 -2.86
N ALA A 73 -4.58 2.55 -3.45
CA ALA A 73 -4.62 3.24 -4.73
C ALA A 73 -5.78 4.25 -4.76
N GLU A 74 -5.60 5.32 -5.53
CA GLU A 74 -6.62 6.34 -5.76
C GLU A 74 -6.86 6.52 -7.26
N ARG A 75 -8.12 6.37 -7.69
CA ARG A 75 -8.56 6.59 -9.08
C ARG A 75 -9.87 7.38 -9.07
N ASN A 76 -10.00 8.40 -9.89
CA ASN A 76 -11.23 9.20 -10.03
C ASN A 76 -11.80 9.69 -8.68
N GLY A 77 -10.93 10.09 -7.74
CA GLY A 77 -11.32 10.55 -6.39
C GLY A 77 -11.74 9.43 -5.42
N ILE A 78 -11.71 8.17 -5.83
CA ILE A 78 -11.99 7.01 -4.97
C ILE A 78 -10.67 6.46 -4.43
N GLN A 79 -10.48 6.54 -3.11
CA GLN A 79 -9.36 5.94 -2.40
C GLN A 79 -9.73 4.54 -1.91
N LEU A 80 -9.01 3.52 -2.38
CA LEU A 80 -9.13 2.14 -1.89
C LEU A 80 -7.91 1.73 -1.06
N VAL A 81 -8.16 0.79 -0.14
CA VAL A 81 -7.15 0.11 0.67
C VAL A 81 -7.45 -1.38 0.62
N SER A 82 -6.44 -2.21 0.36
CA SER A 82 -6.53 -3.67 0.43
C SER A 82 -5.46 -4.23 1.36
N ALA A 83 -5.76 -5.36 2.01
CA ALA A 83 -4.82 -6.03 2.91
C ALA A 83 -4.84 -7.54 2.70
N VAL A 84 -3.66 -8.15 2.70
CA VAL A 84 -3.46 -9.60 2.65
C VAL A 84 -2.45 -10.04 3.70
N LEU A 85 -2.71 -11.20 4.32
CA LEU A 85 -1.87 -11.78 5.36
C LEU A 85 -1.42 -13.19 4.94
N ASN A 86 -0.12 -13.47 5.07
CA ASN A 86 0.49 -14.74 4.70
C ASN A 86 0.24 -15.18 3.23
N VAL A 87 0.47 -14.28 2.28
CA VAL A 87 0.25 -14.51 0.84
C VAL A 87 1.56 -14.39 0.06
N PRO A 88 2.04 -15.46 -0.61
CA PRO A 88 3.27 -15.41 -1.42
C PRO A 88 3.25 -14.31 -2.50
N ASP A 89 2.17 -14.23 -3.28
CA ASP A 89 1.93 -13.17 -4.28
C ASP A 89 1.13 -12.00 -3.69
N MET A 90 1.62 -11.44 -2.57
CA MET A 90 0.91 -10.36 -1.87
C MET A 90 0.60 -9.14 -2.75
N PHE A 91 1.46 -8.84 -3.74
CA PHE A 91 1.25 -7.71 -4.64
C PHE A 91 0.14 -8.01 -5.65
N GLY A 92 0.17 -9.17 -6.34
CA GLY A 92 -0.86 -9.51 -7.32
C GLY A 92 -2.24 -9.70 -6.68
N GLU A 93 -2.31 -10.28 -5.48
CA GLU A 93 -3.60 -10.39 -4.77
C GLU A 93 -4.15 -9.02 -4.36
N CYS A 94 -3.31 -8.10 -3.86
CA CYS A 94 -3.75 -6.75 -3.54
C CYS A 94 -4.26 -5.99 -4.77
N GLU A 95 -3.65 -6.19 -5.94
CA GLU A 95 -4.09 -5.60 -7.21
C GLU A 95 -5.44 -6.16 -7.64
N ARG A 96 -5.61 -7.49 -7.64
CA ARG A 96 -6.92 -8.13 -7.92
C ARG A 96 -8.03 -7.61 -7.02
N LEU A 97 -7.75 -7.47 -5.72
CA LEU A 97 -8.72 -6.94 -4.75
C LEU A 97 -9.08 -5.48 -5.03
N MET A 98 -8.09 -4.65 -5.38
CA MET A 98 -8.34 -3.24 -5.72
C MET A 98 -9.05 -3.10 -7.07
N ASP A 99 -8.73 -3.92 -8.08
CA ASP A 99 -9.42 -3.93 -9.38
C ASP A 99 -10.89 -4.31 -9.20
N TYR A 100 -11.17 -5.37 -8.43
CA TYR A 100 -12.54 -5.70 -8.05
C TYR A 100 -13.20 -4.53 -7.32
N GLY A 101 -12.52 -3.94 -6.34
CA GLY A 101 -13.01 -2.78 -5.61
C GLY A 101 -13.39 -1.61 -6.52
N PHE A 102 -12.55 -1.24 -7.48
CA PHE A 102 -12.81 -0.16 -8.43
C PHE A 102 -13.95 -0.47 -9.40
N SER A 103 -14.06 -1.72 -9.89
CA SER A 103 -15.17 -2.13 -10.77
C SER A 103 -16.54 -1.94 -10.13
N LEU A 104 -16.65 -1.99 -8.79
CA LEU A 104 -17.90 -1.76 -8.07
C LEU A 104 -18.33 -0.29 -8.04
N PHE A 105 -17.43 0.65 -8.35
CA PHE A 105 -17.73 2.08 -8.48
C PHE A 105 -17.97 2.48 -9.94
N GLU A 106 -17.27 1.85 -10.88
CA GLU A 106 -17.51 2.06 -12.32
C GLU A 106 -18.90 1.57 -12.73
N ASN A 107 -19.36 0.44 -12.17
CA ASN A 107 -20.71 -0.10 -12.42
C ASN A 107 -21.85 0.70 -11.75
N LYS A 108 -21.54 1.79 -11.03
CA LYS A 108 -22.53 2.66 -10.37
C LYS A 108 -22.66 4.04 -11.02
N ALA A 109 -21.85 4.33 -12.06
CA ALA A 109 -21.89 5.57 -12.82
C ALA A 109 -22.85 5.48 -14.02
#